data_AF-F9WMA0-F1
#
_entry.id   AF-F9WMA0-F1
#
_cell.length_a   1.000
_cell.length_b   1.000
_cell.length_c   1.000
_cell.angle_alpha   90.00
_cell.angle_beta   90.00
_cell.angle_gamma   90.00
#
_symmetry.space_group_name_H-M   'P 1'
#
loop_
_entity.id
_entity.type
_entity.pdbx_description
1 polymer ?
#
loop_
_entity_poly.entity_id
_entity_poly.type
_entity_poly.pdbx_seq_one_letter_code
_entity_poly.pdbx_strand_id
1 'polypeptide(L)'
;MWPNCTLQCTNKPYILLGTPGIGKSLGCGSYLLYELLHYDAAKVPAVACFVGGSAYIFHKTGAMAAQVVLYEETKTAVSAMNEITAGNMKIEGTKIEEGQRISGKMDGYIIFDVSGTFAPYLKFSLCRWGCIALLSPNTKNFEDWAKQNSALPIYINCYSRREIMAFHAFQERCVLRTDEEYVGAREQIESRWTEIRTRIREVGPLPRYSLM
;
A
#
# COMPACT_ATOMS: atom_id res chain seq x y z
N MET A 1 32.77 -6.12 -12.29
CA MET A 1 32.04 -5.55 -13.44
C MET A 1 30.78 -6.38 -13.63
N TRP A 2 29.60 -5.81 -13.35
CA TRP A 2 28.34 -6.49 -13.67
C TRP A 2 27.97 -6.17 -15.12
N PRO A 3 27.53 -7.15 -15.92
CA PRO A 3 27.17 -6.92 -17.31
C PRO A 3 25.90 -6.06 -17.37
N ASN A 4 25.87 -5.17 -18.36
CA ASN A 4 24.74 -4.32 -18.70
C ASN A 4 23.47 -5.15 -18.96
N CYS A 5 22.65 -5.33 -17.93
CA CYS A 5 21.26 -5.73 -18.10
C CYS A 5 20.40 -4.46 -18.11
N THR A 6 20.13 -3.91 -19.29
CA THR A 6 19.01 -2.99 -19.51
C THR A 6 17.70 -3.80 -19.47
N LEU A 7 17.36 -4.33 -18.28
CA LEU A 7 16.00 -4.77 -17.99
C LEU A 7 15.13 -3.51 -18.04
N GLN A 8 14.28 -3.38 -19.07
CA GLN A 8 13.16 -2.46 -19.01
C GLN A 8 12.29 -2.88 -17.81
N CYS A 9 12.41 -2.20 -16.67
CA CYS A 9 11.54 -2.43 -15.53
C CYS A 9 10.10 -2.12 -15.97
N THR A 10 9.26 -3.14 -16.11
CA THR A 10 7.86 -2.97 -16.50
C THR A 10 6.99 -2.50 -15.34
N ASN A 11 7.44 -2.70 -14.10
CA ASN A 11 6.72 -2.32 -12.90
C ASN A 11 6.89 -0.84 -12.62
N LYS A 12 5.79 -0.08 -12.75
CA LYS A 12 5.75 1.31 -12.34
C LYS A 12 5.46 1.37 -10.83
N PRO A 13 6.30 2.05 -10.03
CA PRO A 13 5.99 2.29 -8.63
C PRO A 13 4.80 3.25 -8.50
N TYR A 14 3.97 3.03 -7.49
CA TYR A 14 2.84 3.88 -7.15
C TYR A 14 3.09 4.64 -5.86
N ILE A 15 2.53 5.84 -5.80
CA ILE A 15 2.68 6.73 -4.67
C ILE A 15 1.32 7.10 -4.13
N LEU A 16 1.07 6.82 -2.86
CA LEU A 16 -0.14 7.23 -2.20
C LEU A 16 0.02 8.61 -1.57
N LEU A 17 -0.55 9.61 -2.22
CA LEU A 17 -0.57 11.00 -1.76
C LEU A 17 -1.89 11.29 -1.06
N GLY A 18 -1.82 11.89 0.12
CA GLY A 18 -2.99 12.39 0.83
C GLY A 18 -2.58 13.22 2.03
N THR A 19 -3.50 14.00 2.57
CA THR A 19 -3.28 14.92 3.70
C THR A 19 -2.55 14.21 4.88
N PRO A 20 -1.61 14.88 5.59
CA PRO A 20 -0.98 14.27 6.77
C PRO A 20 -2.04 13.89 7.82
N GLY A 21 -1.80 12.81 8.58
CA GLY A 21 -2.65 12.45 9.72
C GLY A 21 -4.00 11.80 9.37
N ILE A 22 -4.31 11.54 8.09
CA ILE A 22 -5.59 10.91 7.69
C ILE A 22 -5.61 9.37 7.86
N GLY A 23 -4.59 8.77 8.45
CA GLY A 23 -4.53 7.32 8.66
C GLY A 23 -4.16 6.51 7.41
N LYS A 24 -3.33 7.04 6.51
CA LYS A 24 -2.91 6.31 5.28
C LYS A 24 -2.14 5.03 5.59
N SER A 25 -1.20 5.08 6.52
CA SER A 25 -0.40 3.92 6.94
C SER A 25 -1.26 2.87 7.64
N LEU A 26 -1.97 3.29 8.70
CA LEU A 26 -2.77 2.38 9.51
C LEU A 26 -4.02 1.85 8.79
N GLY A 27 -4.72 2.69 8.03
CA GLY A 27 -5.94 2.31 7.31
C GLY A 27 -5.66 1.73 5.93
N CYS A 28 -5.13 2.55 5.01
CA CYS A 28 -4.90 2.10 3.63
C CYS A 28 -3.75 1.10 3.52
N GLY A 29 -2.66 1.28 4.28
CA GLY A 29 -1.52 0.36 4.28
C GLY A 29 -1.86 -1.02 4.80
N SER A 30 -2.63 -1.12 5.88
CA SER A 30 -3.09 -2.42 6.41
C SER A 30 -4.05 -3.13 5.46
N TYR A 31 -4.96 -2.39 4.82
CA TYR A 31 -5.84 -2.93 3.79
C TYR A 31 -5.05 -3.46 2.59
N LEU A 32 -4.08 -2.69 2.07
CA LEU A 32 -3.21 -3.12 0.99
C LEU A 32 -2.41 -4.37 1.36
N LEU A 33 -1.89 -4.43 2.59
CA LEU A 33 -1.19 -5.60 3.09
C LEU A 33 -2.11 -6.82 3.11
N TYR A 34 -3.32 -6.66 3.65
CA TYR A 34 -4.32 -7.72 3.67
C TYR A 34 -4.62 -8.25 2.26
N GLU A 35 -4.91 -7.35 1.31
CA GLU A 35 -5.18 -7.69 -0.09
C GLU A 35 -4.00 -8.44 -0.72
N LEU A 36 -2.77 -7.95 -0.54
CA LEU A 36 -1.58 -8.58 -1.12
C LEU A 36 -1.28 -9.96 -0.51
N LEU A 37 -1.55 -10.15 0.79
CA LEU A 37 -1.40 -11.44 1.45
C LEU A 37 -2.43 -12.47 0.97
N HIS A 38 -3.66 -12.03 0.67
CA HIS A 38 -4.73 -12.90 0.16
C HIS A 38 -4.74 -13.05 -1.37
N TYR A 39 -3.97 -12.23 -2.08
CA TYR A 39 -3.82 -12.34 -3.52
C TYR A 39 -3.18 -13.68 -3.91
N ASP A 40 -3.31 -14.06 -5.18
CA ASP A 40 -2.70 -15.27 -5.73
C ASP A 40 -1.18 -15.31 -5.45
N ALA A 41 -0.73 -16.32 -4.70
CA ALA A 41 0.67 -16.51 -4.32
C ALA A 41 1.57 -16.82 -5.52
N ALA A 42 1.03 -17.31 -6.64
CA ALA A 42 1.79 -17.49 -7.88
C ALA A 42 2.15 -16.16 -8.55
N LYS A 43 1.34 -15.11 -8.32
CA LYS A 43 1.52 -13.76 -8.88
C LYS A 43 2.23 -12.81 -7.93
N VAL A 44 1.97 -12.94 -6.63
CA VAL A 44 2.62 -12.19 -5.55
C VAL A 44 3.22 -13.20 -4.57
N PRO A 45 4.46 -13.68 -4.82
CA PRO A 45 5.10 -14.72 -4.02
C PRO A 45 5.59 -14.24 -2.64
N ALA A 46 5.82 -12.94 -2.50
CA ALA A 46 6.24 -12.31 -1.26
C ALA A 46 5.70 -10.87 -1.13
N VAL A 47 5.57 -10.39 0.10
CA VAL A 47 5.19 -9.01 0.42
C VAL A 47 6.17 -8.44 1.42
N ALA A 48 6.73 -7.26 1.17
CA ALA A 48 7.68 -6.59 2.06
C ALA A 48 7.07 -5.28 2.58
N CYS A 49 6.98 -5.12 3.89
CA CYS A 49 6.47 -3.91 4.55
C CYS A 49 7.60 -3.19 5.26
N PHE A 50 7.94 -1.98 4.82
CA PHE A 50 8.93 -1.13 5.48
C PHE A 50 8.23 -0.10 6.35
N VAL A 51 8.54 -0.10 7.64
CA VAL A 51 7.95 0.79 8.64
C VAL A 51 9.02 1.20 9.65
N GLY A 52 9.19 2.51 9.87
CA GLY A 52 10.05 3.01 10.95
C GLY A 52 11.54 2.62 10.85
N GLY A 53 12.05 2.30 9.65
CA GLY A 53 13.44 1.87 9.43
C GLY A 53 13.67 0.36 9.45
N SER A 54 12.67 -0.41 9.91
CA SER A 54 12.65 -1.87 9.88
C SER A 54 11.77 -2.38 8.73
N ALA A 55 11.86 -3.68 8.46
CA ALA A 55 11.07 -4.33 7.42
C ALA A 55 10.54 -5.69 7.83
N TYR A 56 9.33 -6.01 7.39
CA TYR A 56 8.71 -7.33 7.53
C TYR A 56 8.59 -7.95 6.15
N ILE A 57 9.17 -9.13 5.94
CA ILE A 57 9.02 -9.87 4.68
C ILE A 57 8.12 -11.08 4.93
N PHE A 58 6.96 -11.08 4.28
CA PHE A 58 5.97 -12.15 4.29
C PHE A 58 6.22 -13.07 3.09
N HIS A 59 6.55 -14.32 3.37
CA HIS A 59 6.79 -15.33 2.34
C HIS A 59 5.48 -16.10 2.09
N LYS A 60 4.99 -16.11 0.85
CA LYS A 60 3.76 -16.83 0.49
C LYS A 60 4.02 -18.15 -0.23
N THR A 61 5.27 -18.41 -0.62
CA THR A 61 5.66 -19.58 -1.40
C THR A 61 7.00 -20.15 -0.94
N GLY A 62 7.33 -21.36 -1.40
CA GLY A 62 8.60 -22.03 -1.07
C GLY A 62 8.65 -22.59 0.35
N ALA A 63 9.85 -22.93 0.81
CA ALA A 63 10.06 -23.54 2.13
C ALA A 63 9.64 -22.65 3.31
N MET A 64 9.62 -21.32 3.10
CA MET A 64 9.26 -20.32 4.10
C MET A 64 7.80 -19.87 3.97
N ALA A 65 6.96 -20.56 3.20
CA ALA A 65 5.57 -20.17 3.01
C ALA A 65 4.84 -20.01 4.36
N ALA A 66 4.03 -18.94 4.45
CA ALA A 66 3.31 -18.51 5.65
C ALA A 66 4.19 -18.02 6.82
N GLN A 67 5.48 -17.76 6.59
CA GLN A 67 6.37 -17.16 7.58
C GLN A 67 6.57 -15.66 7.32
N VAL A 68 6.81 -14.94 8.41
CA VAL A 68 7.22 -13.54 8.39
C VAL A 68 8.58 -13.40 9.06
N VAL A 69 9.48 -12.67 8.40
CA VAL A 69 10.81 -12.37 8.94
C VAL A 69 10.91 -10.87 9.17
N LEU A 70 11.26 -10.49 10.40
CA LEU A 70 11.57 -9.12 10.78
C LEU A 70 13.05 -8.84 10.53
N TYR A 71 13.31 -7.72 9.87
CA TYR A 71 14.64 -7.14 9.69
C TYR A 71 14.65 -5.78 10.37
N GLU A 72 15.47 -5.63 11.41
CA GLU A 72 15.56 -4.37 12.15
C GLU A 72 16.11 -3.23 11.28
N GLU A 73 16.96 -3.57 10.30
CA GLU A 73 17.56 -2.62 9.37
C GLU A 73 17.06 -2.81 7.92
N THR A 74 16.64 -1.70 7.32
CA THR A 74 16.22 -1.63 5.90
C THR A 74 17.25 -2.23 4.94
N LYS A 75 18.54 -2.03 5.17
CA LYS A 75 19.61 -2.52 4.29
C LYS A 75 19.68 -4.05 4.26
N THR A 76 19.50 -4.68 5.42
CA THR A 76 19.49 -6.14 5.56
C THR A 76 18.27 -6.73 4.87
N ALA A 77 17.11 -6.10 5.02
CA ALA A 77 15.90 -6.51 4.32
C ALA A 77 16.07 -6.46 2.79
N VAL A 78 16.64 -5.38 2.26
CA VAL A 78 16.91 -5.24 0.81
C VAL A 78 17.87 -6.34 0.33
N SER A 79 18.86 -6.70 1.14
CA SER A 79 19.80 -7.79 0.82
C SER A 79 19.06 -9.13 0.71
N ALA A 80 18.18 -9.44 1.66
CA ALA A 80 17.34 -10.64 1.61
C ALA A 80 16.42 -10.66 0.37
N MET A 81 15.82 -9.52 0.01
CA MET A 81 15.00 -9.42 -1.21
C MET A 81 15.80 -9.67 -2.50
N ASN A 82 17.05 -9.20 -2.54
CA ASN A 82 17.94 -9.46 -3.67
C ASN A 82 18.30 -10.95 -3.78
N GLU A 83 18.46 -11.64 -2.65
CA GLU A 83 18.68 -13.10 -2.64
C GLU A 83 17.46 -13.87 -3.16
N ILE A 84 16.25 -13.49 -2.75
CA ILE A 84 14.99 -14.06 -3.29
C ILE A 84 14.96 -13.90 -4.82
N THR A 85 15.24 -12.68 -5.28
CA THR A 85 15.25 -12.32 -6.71
C THR A 85 16.29 -13.14 -7.48
N ALA A 86 17.51 -13.24 -6.95
CA ALA A 86 18.58 -14.00 -7.57
C ALA A 86 18.28 -15.51 -7.62
N GLY A 87 17.65 -16.06 -6.58
CA GLY A 87 17.17 -17.43 -6.54
C GLY A 87 16.14 -17.71 -7.64
N ASN A 88 15.14 -16.83 -7.79
CA ASN A 88 14.12 -16.95 -8.82
C ASN A 88 14.69 -16.83 -10.24
N MET A 89 15.61 -15.90 -10.47
CA MET A 89 16.30 -15.77 -11.76
C MET A 89 17.08 -17.02 -12.15
N LYS A 90 17.75 -17.70 -11.21
CA LYS A 90 18.47 -18.96 -11.49
C LYS A 90 17.52 -20.07 -11.92
N ILE A 91 16.34 -20.17 -11.27
CA ILE A 91 15.30 -21.15 -11.60
C ILE A 91 14.67 -20.86 -12.97
N GLU A 92 14.47 -19.59 -13.31
CA GLU A 92 13.95 -19.19 -14.61
C GLU A 92 14.97 -19.40 -15.74
N GLY A 93 16.24 -19.05 -15.49
CA GLY A 93 17.33 -19.25 -16.45
C GLY A 93 17.59 -20.71 -16.82
N THR A 94 17.19 -21.65 -15.97
CA THR A 94 17.24 -23.10 -16.24
C THR A 94 16.05 -23.62 -17.06
N LYS A 95 15.00 -22.81 -17.26
CA LYS A 95 13.75 -23.19 -17.96
C LYS A 95 13.57 -22.55 -19.34
N ILE A 96 14.58 -21.85 -19.87
CA ILE A 96 14.47 -21.13 -21.13
C ILE A 96 14.48 -22.12 -22.31
N GLU A 97 13.30 -22.40 -22.86
CA GLU A 97 13.15 -22.75 -24.27
C GLU A 97 13.16 -21.45 -25.09
N GLU A 98 13.91 -21.44 -26.21
CA GLU A 98 14.15 -20.26 -27.05
C GLU A 98 12.83 -19.65 -27.56
N GLY A 99 12.58 -18.39 -27.21
CA GLY A 99 11.60 -17.54 -27.91
C GLY A 99 10.43 -16.98 -27.09
N GLN A 100 10.21 -17.44 -25.86
CA GLN A 100 9.12 -16.90 -25.04
C GLN A 100 9.59 -15.66 -24.27
N ARG A 101 9.17 -14.48 -24.72
CA ARG A 101 9.34 -13.22 -23.97
C ARG A 101 8.57 -13.33 -22.65
N ILE A 102 9.27 -13.69 -21.58
CA ILE A 102 8.72 -13.72 -20.23
C ILE A 102 8.33 -12.28 -19.90
N SER A 103 7.03 -11.96 -19.89
CA SER A 103 6.57 -10.79 -19.15
C SER A 103 7.03 -11.01 -17.70
N GLY A 104 8.06 -10.27 -17.27
CA GLY A 104 8.88 -10.62 -16.11
C GLY A 104 8.05 -11.02 -14.91
N LYS A 105 8.22 -12.27 -14.46
CA LYS A 105 7.54 -12.79 -13.28
C LYS A 105 7.90 -11.91 -12.08
N MET A 106 6.88 -11.47 -11.35
CA MET A 106 7.03 -10.65 -10.16
C MET A 106 7.50 -11.52 -8.98
N ASP A 107 8.52 -11.06 -8.25
CA ASP A 107 9.03 -11.75 -7.06
C ASP A 107 8.28 -11.33 -5.79
N GLY A 108 7.66 -10.16 -5.81
CA GLY A 108 6.81 -9.73 -4.72
C GLY A 108 6.34 -8.29 -4.84
N TYR A 109 5.79 -7.79 -3.74
CA TYR A 109 5.27 -6.42 -3.64
C TYR A 109 5.83 -5.73 -2.40
N ILE A 110 6.07 -4.44 -2.49
CA ILE A 110 6.62 -3.60 -1.42
C ILE A 110 5.55 -2.60 -1.00
N ILE A 111 5.28 -2.54 0.30
CA ILE A 111 4.57 -1.43 0.94
C ILE A 111 5.60 -0.64 1.73
N PHE A 112 5.74 0.65 1.42
CA PHE A 112 6.73 1.51 2.04
C PHE A 112 6.03 2.63 2.83
N ASP A 113 6.01 2.55 4.15
CA ASP A 113 5.44 3.59 5.02
C ASP A 113 6.51 4.59 5.48
N VAL A 114 6.43 5.82 4.98
CA VAL A 114 7.44 6.85 5.24
C VAL A 114 7.05 7.68 6.44
N SER A 115 7.28 7.14 7.63
CA SER A 115 7.24 7.90 8.88
C SER A 115 8.63 8.39 9.34
N GLY A 116 9.67 8.32 8.50
CA GLY A 116 11.06 8.63 8.90
C GLY A 116 12.02 8.91 7.74
N THR A 117 13.33 8.73 7.98
CA THR A 117 14.41 8.93 7.01
C THR A 117 14.30 7.95 5.84
N PHE A 118 13.79 8.46 4.72
CA PHE A 118 13.72 7.76 3.44
C PHE A 118 15.11 7.31 2.98
N ALA A 119 15.28 6.01 2.73
CA ALA A 119 16.53 5.45 2.23
C ALA A 119 16.45 5.25 0.69
N PRO A 120 17.18 6.03 -0.13
CA PRO A 120 17.05 6.09 -1.58
C PRO A 120 17.57 4.84 -2.35
N TYR A 121 17.83 3.72 -1.67
CA TYR A 121 18.50 2.54 -2.23
C TYR A 121 17.58 1.56 -2.98
N LEU A 122 16.27 1.81 -3.04
CA LEU A 122 15.28 0.87 -3.61
C LEU A 122 15.30 0.76 -5.14
N LYS A 123 16.17 1.49 -5.84
CA LYS A 123 16.17 1.59 -7.31
C LYS A 123 16.36 0.23 -8.02
N PHE A 124 17.09 -0.70 -7.40
CA PHE A 124 17.36 -2.02 -7.97
C PHE A 124 16.21 -3.03 -7.77
N SER A 125 15.45 -2.90 -6.68
CA SER A 125 14.43 -3.88 -6.30
C SER A 125 13.15 -3.78 -7.14
N LEU A 126 12.84 -2.61 -7.71
CA LEU A 126 11.56 -2.34 -8.38
C LEU A 126 11.35 -3.09 -9.70
N CYS A 127 12.41 -3.59 -10.33
CA CYS A 127 12.31 -4.26 -11.62
C CYS A 127 11.47 -5.55 -11.54
N ARG A 128 11.59 -6.31 -10.44
CA ARG A 128 10.84 -7.54 -10.17
C ARG A 128 9.93 -7.46 -8.96
N TRP A 129 9.91 -6.31 -8.27
CA TRP A 129 9.00 -6.04 -7.17
C TRP A 129 8.10 -4.85 -7.47
N GLY A 130 6.80 -5.01 -7.28
CA GLY A 130 5.86 -3.89 -7.29
C GLY A 130 6.06 -3.05 -6.04
N CYS A 131 5.72 -1.76 -6.09
CA CYS A 131 5.92 -0.89 -4.94
C CYS A 131 4.78 0.12 -4.82
N ILE A 132 4.23 0.23 -3.61
CA ILE A 132 3.35 1.31 -3.18
C ILE A 132 4.01 2.02 -2.00
N ALA A 133 4.28 3.31 -2.17
CA ALA A 133 4.80 4.17 -1.11
C ALA A 133 3.66 4.97 -0.47
N LEU A 134 3.52 4.89 0.86
CA LEU A 134 2.56 5.65 1.67
C LEU A 134 3.28 6.86 2.27
N LEU A 135 2.84 8.08 1.92
CA LEU A 135 3.61 9.28 2.27
C LEU A 135 2.89 10.29 3.13
N SER A 136 3.63 10.90 4.04
CA SER A 136 3.27 12.23 4.53
C SER A 136 3.72 13.29 3.50
N PRO A 137 2.88 14.27 3.12
CA PRO A 137 3.16 15.22 2.04
C PRO A 137 4.25 16.27 2.34
N ASN A 138 5.14 16.04 3.31
CA ASN A 138 6.14 17.02 3.73
C ASN A 138 7.59 16.56 3.54
N THR A 139 7.88 15.72 2.55
CA THR A 139 9.24 15.21 2.32
C THR A 139 9.74 15.56 0.92
N LYS A 140 10.54 16.63 0.80
CA LYS A 140 11.28 16.99 -0.42
C LYS A 140 12.01 15.78 -1.05
N ASN A 141 12.57 14.93 -0.19
CA ASN A 141 13.27 13.69 -0.58
C ASN A 141 12.41 12.76 -1.44
N PHE A 142 11.08 12.80 -1.29
CA PHE A 142 10.20 11.92 -2.02
C PHE A 142 9.82 12.47 -3.40
N GLU A 143 9.67 13.78 -3.57
CA GLU A 143 9.47 14.35 -4.90
C GLU A 143 10.62 13.97 -5.84
N ASP A 144 11.85 13.99 -5.32
CA ASP A 144 13.03 13.58 -6.07
C ASP A 144 13.02 12.07 -6.36
N TRP A 145 12.66 11.23 -5.39
CA TRP A 145 12.50 9.79 -5.64
C TRP A 145 11.41 9.48 -6.67
N ALA A 146 10.26 10.15 -6.57
CA ALA A 146 9.12 9.99 -7.48
C ALA A 146 9.53 10.30 -8.92
N LYS A 147 10.25 11.42 -9.12
CA LYS A 147 10.83 11.81 -10.41
C LYS A 147 11.84 10.78 -10.90
N GLN A 148 12.76 10.34 -10.04
CA GLN A 148 13.81 9.37 -10.42
C GLN A 148 13.26 7.99 -10.82
N ASN A 149 12.12 7.59 -10.27
CA ASN A 149 11.53 6.26 -10.51
C ASN A 149 10.28 6.33 -11.40
N SER A 150 9.97 7.50 -11.99
CA SER A 150 8.77 7.72 -12.82
C SER A 150 7.49 7.20 -12.16
N ALA A 151 7.39 7.43 -10.86
CA ALA A 151 6.35 6.84 -10.02
C ALA A 151 5.01 7.54 -10.25
N LEU A 152 3.93 6.75 -10.30
CA LEU A 152 2.59 7.25 -10.60
C LEU A 152 1.86 7.65 -9.30
N PRO A 153 1.39 8.90 -9.18
CA PRO A 153 0.64 9.33 -8.01
C PRO A 153 -0.78 8.74 -8.00
N ILE A 154 -1.21 8.29 -6.82
CA ILE A 154 -2.57 7.94 -6.48
C ILE A 154 -2.98 8.89 -5.36
N TYR A 155 -3.92 9.78 -5.65
CA TYR A 155 -4.44 10.72 -4.68
C TYR A 155 -5.58 10.08 -3.88
N ILE A 156 -5.34 9.90 -2.59
CA ILE A 156 -6.36 9.53 -1.61
C ILE A 156 -6.68 10.75 -0.76
N ASN A 157 -7.96 11.14 -0.82
CA ASN A 157 -8.53 12.08 0.12
C ASN A 157 -9.32 11.31 1.18
N CYS A 158 -9.74 11.96 2.25
CA CYS A 158 -10.74 11.41 3.17
C CYS A 158 -11.89 12.41 3.26
N TYR A 159 -13.10 11.92 3.53
CA TYR A 159 -14.19 12.83 3.87
C TYR A 159 -13.86 13.54 5.17
N SER A 160 -14.00 14.86 5.17
CA SER A 160 -13.97 15.65 6.40
C SER A 160 -15.10 15.22 7.32
N ARG A 161 -14.95 15.45 8.63
CA ARG A 161 -16.01 15.21 9.62
C ARG A 161 -17.33 15.87 9.21
N ARG A 162 -17.25 17.05 8.58
CA ARG A 162 -18.43 17.81 8.10
C ARG A 162 -19.10 17.13 6.91
N GLU A 163 -18.32 16.59 5.96
CA GLU A 163 -18.89 15.85 4.83
C GLU A 163 -19.55 14.55 5.30
N ILE A 164 -18.93 13.79 6.22
CA ILE A 164 -19.56 12.59 6.78
C ILE A 164 -20.84 12.93 7.54
N MET A 165 -20.81 14.03 8.32
CA MET A 165 -22.01 14.52 9.01
C MET A 165 -23.12 14.89 8.03
N ALA A 166 -22.78 15.55 6.92
CA ALA A 166 -23.74 15.89 5.88
C ALA A 166 -24.32 14.64 5.19
N PHE A 167 -23.49 13.62 4.89
CA PHE A 167 -23.97 12.35 4.34
C PHE A 167 -24.91 11.63 5.30
N HIS A 168 -24.55 11.54 6.58
CA HIS A 168 -25.40 10.93 7.59
C HIS A 168 -26.75 11.67 7.70
N ALA A 169 -26.73 13.00 7.81
CA ALA A 169 -27.95 13.81 7.86
C ALA A 169 -28.82 13.64 6.60
N PHE A 170 -28.19 13.56 5.42
CA PHE A 170 -28.90 13.33 4.16
C PHE A 170 -29.52 11.93 4.09
N GLN A 171 -28.80 10.89 4.50
CA GLN A 171 -29.30 9.51 4.54
C GLN A 171 -30.51 9.37 5.47
N GLU A 172 -30.43 9.90 6.68
CA GLU A 172 -31.55 9.85 7.63
C GLU A 172 -32.76 10.62 7.09
N ARG A 173 -32.55 11.77 6.45
CA ARG A 173 -33.63 12.53 5.77
C ARG A 173 -34.24 11.79 4.57
N CYS A 174 -33.47 10.97 3.85
CA CYS A 174 -34.04 10.18 2.74
C CYS A 174 -34.95 9.06 3.24
N VAL A 175 -34.70 8.54 4.43
CA VAL A 175 -35.48 7.48 5.07
C VAL A 175 -36.70 8.06 5.79
N LEU A 176 -36.53 9.18 6.50
CA LEU A 176 -37.55 9.82 7.32
C LEU A 176 -38.14 11.02 6.56
N ARG A 177 -39.38 10.90 6.12
CA ARG A 177 -40.01 11.85 5.19
C ARG A 177 -40.90 12.88 5.88
N THR A 178 -41.25 12.63 7.14
CA THR A 178 -42.11 13.50 7.96
C THR A 178 -41.41 13.94 9.25
N ASP A 179 -41.86 15.06 9.81
CA ASP A 179 -41.31 15.58 11.07
C ASP A 179 -41.58 14.64 12.26
N GLU A 180 -42.71 13.93 12.25
CA GLU A 180 -43.11 12.96 13.28
C GLU A 180 -42.17 11.75 13.31
N GLU A 181 -41.82 11.21 12.14
CA GLU A 181 -40.82 10.13 12.00
C GLU A 181 -39.44 10.59 12.49
N TYR A 182 -39.06 11.83 12.18
CA TYR A 182 -37.79 12.40 12.64
C TYR A 182 -37.74 12.54 14.17
N VAL A 183 -38.80 13.06 14.79
CA VAL A 183 -38.90 13.18 16.25
C VAL A 183 -38.81 11.80 16.90
N GLY A 184 -39.49 10.79 16.35
CA GLY A 184 -39.47 9.42 16.85
C GLY A 184 -38.10 8.72 16.71
N ALA A 185 -37.34 9.03 15.65
CA ALA A 185 -36.04 8.42 15.39
C ALA A 185 -34.84 9.20 15.97
N ARG A 186 -35.06 10.40 16.55
CA ARG A 186 -34.00 11.34 16.93
C ARG A 186 -32.91 10.72 17.81
N GLU A 187 -33.29 9.96 18.83
CA GLU A 187 -32.33 9.31 19.73
C GLU A 187 -31.48 8.26 18.99
N GLN A 188 -32.08 7.53 18.05
CA GLN A 188 -31.38 6.54 17.26
C GLN A 188 -30.40 7.19 16.28
N ILE A 189 -30.78 8.30 15.65
CA ILE A 189 -29.92 9.11 14.77
C ILE A 189 -28.70 9.63 15.53
N GLU A 190 -28.88 10.20 16.72
CA GLU A 190 -27.78 10.71 17.56
C GLU A 190 -26.86 9.59 18.06
N SER A 191 -27.43 8.42 18.36
CA SER A 191 -26.68 7.21 18.73
C SER A 191 -25.79 6.73 17.59
N ARG A 192 -26.35 6.61 16.36
CA ARG A 192 -25.58 6.25 15.16
C ARG A 192 -24.49 7.27 14.85
N TRP A 193 -24.78 8.56 14.94
CA TRP A 193 -23.77 9.60 14.75
C TRP A 193 -22.63 9.51 15.79
N THR A 194 -22.96 9.16 17.02
CA THR A 194 -21.96 8.94 18.08
C THR A 194 -21.07 7.73 17.75
N GLU A 195 -21.64 6.63 17.26
CA GLU A 195 -20.87 5.47 16.81
C GLU A 195 -19.93 5.83 15.64
N ILE A 196 -20.44 6.54 14.62
CA ILE A 196 -19.63 7.01 13.48
C ILE A 196 -18.46 7.87 13.95
N ARG A 197 -18.69 8.80 14.89
CA ARG A 197 -17.63 9.63 15.46
C ARG A 197 -16.59 8.81 16.21
N THR A 198 -17.00 7.81 16.99
CA THR A 198 -16.09 6.91 17.70
C THR A 198 -15.22 6.15 16.71
N ARG A 199 -15.81 5.56 15.67
CA ARG A 199 -15.05 4.87 14.61
C ARG A 199 -14.04 5.81 13.94
N ILE A 200 -14.45 7.02 13.53
CA ILE A 200 -13.52 7.99 12.92
C ILE A 200 -12.35 8.33 13.85
N ARG A 201 -12.57 8.40 15.16
CA ARG A 201 -11.50 8.66 16.15
C ARG A 201 -10.55 7.48 16.29
N GLU A 202 -11.07 6.25 16.25
CA GLU A 202 -10.29 5.03 16.44
C GLU A 202 -9.50 4.63 15.19
N VAL A 203 -10.15 4.62 14.03
CA VAL A 203 -9.57 4.07 12.78
C VAL A 203 -9.31 5.11 11.70
N GLY A 204 -9.75 6.36 11.92
CA GLY A 204 -9.63 7.45 10.95
C GLY A 204 -10.87 7.60 10.04
N PRO A 205 -10.94 8.71 9.28
CA PRO A 205 -12.06 8.98 8.37
C PRO A 205 -12.01 8.08 7.13
N LEU A 206 -13.19 7.79 6.55
CA LEU A 206 -13.31 6.96 5.36
C LEU A 206 -12.52 7.54 4.18
N PRO A 207 -11.61 6.75 3.55
CA PRO A 207 -10.92 7.14 2.34
C PRO A 207 -11.89 7.38 1.18
N ARG A 208 -11.61 8.41 0.38
CA ARG A 208 -12.24 8.73 -0.89
C ARG A 208 -11.16 8.66 -1.97
N TYR A 209 -11.39 7.82 -2.98
CA TYR A 209 -10.53 7.76 -4.15
C TYR A 209 -10.95 8.85 -5.14
N SER A 210 -10.00 9.68 -5.56
CA SER A 210 -10.13 10.55 -6.71
C SER A 210 -9.09 10.11 -7.74
N LEU A 211 -9.52 9.28 -8.69
CA LEU A 211 -8.73 8.99 -9.88
C LEU A 211 -8.75 10.25 -10.76
N MET A 212 -7.58 10.77 -11.09
CA MET A 212 -7.39 11.85 -12.04
C MET A 212 -6.45 11.39 -13.14
#